data_AF-A0A084QQQ6-F1
#
_entry.id   AF-A0A084QQQ6-F1
#
_cell.length_a   1.000
_cell.length_b   1.000
_cell.length_c   1.000
_cell.angle_alpha   90.00
_cell.angle_beta   90.00
_cell.angle_gamma   90.00
#
_symmetry.space_group_name_H-M   'P 1'
#
loop_
_entity.id
_entity.type
_entity.pdbx_description
1 polymer ?
#
loop_
_entity_poly.entity_id
_entity_poly.type
_entity_poly.pdbx_seq_one_letter_code
_entity_poly.pdbx_strand_id
1 'polypeptide(L)'
;MRLLQLAVHLLLAALLVAVALAQDAGNVTIWDDSDRYEYYGCYNETTEIEGSAHQRALGGGTNEVRVGEMTVPSCLSFCSEGDTEYRYAGLQWSRECWCADALAGISEELDDAQCNFPCDGDNSTACGGALKLSVYRLSSAASGVTVSGVLAVSGIVFAFLS
;
A
#
# COMPACT_ATOMS: atom_id res chain seq x y z
N MET A 1 24.25 -3.57 52.68
CA MET A 1 23.01 -4.15 52.08
C MET A 1 22.10 -3.09 51.45
N ARG A 2 21.70 -2.01 52.15
CA ARG A 2 20.83 -0.95 51.57
C ARG A 2 21.43 -0.22 50.36
N LEU A 3 22.73 0.06 50.39
CA LEU A 3 23.46 0.69 49.27
C LEU A 3 23.51 -0.23 48.02
N LEU A 4 23.61 -1.55 48.24
CA LEU A 4 23.61 -2.54 47.16
C LEU A 4 22.22 -2.66 46.52
N GLN A 5 21.16 -2.61 47.32
CA GLN A 5 19.77 -2.62 46.83
C GLN A 5 19.43 -1.36 46.02
N LEU A 6 19.85 -0.16 46.48
CA LEU A 6 19.67 1.06 45.69
C LEU A 6 20.42 1.01 44.36
N ALA A 7 21.67 0.51 44.35
CA ALA A 7 22.45 0.37 43.12
C ALA A 7 21.78 -0.58 42.13
N VAL A 8 21.25 -1.72 42.59
CA VAL A 8 20.51 -2.69 41.76
C VAL A 8 19.23 -2.08 41.17
N HIS A 9 18.47 -1.30 41.95
CA HIS A 9 17.27 -0.63 41.45
C HIS A 9 17.56 0.48 40.44
N LEU A 10 18.64 1.25 40.64
CA LEU A 10 19.08 2.27 39.68
C LEU A 10 19.56 1.64 38.37
N LEU A 11 20.26 0.50 38.43
CA LEU A 11 20.70 -0.25 37.26
C LEU A 11 19.52 -0.86 36.48
N LEU A 12 18.53 -1.43 37.17
CA LEU A 12 17.31 -1.96 36.56
C LEU A 12 16.45 -0.86 35.92
N ALA A 13 16.31 0.30 36.58
CA ALA A 13 15.60 1.45 36.03
C ALA A 13 16.30 2.02 34.79
N ALA A 14 17.65 2.13 34.82
CA ALA A 14 18.42 2.55 33.66
C ALA A 14 18.30 1.58 32.47
N LEU A 15 18.25 0.27 32.73
CA LEU A 15 18.03 -0.76 31.70
C LEU A 15 16.62 -0.67 31.10
N LEU A 16 15.59 -0.50 31.91
CA LEU A 16 14.20 -0.32 31.44
C LEU A 16 14.05 0.95 30.59
N VAL A 17 14.68 2.06 30.99
CA VAL A 17 14.69 3.30 30.19
C VAL A 17 15.44 3.10 28.88
N ALA A 18 16.58 2.41 28.87
CA ALA A 18 17.33 2.13 27.64
C ALA A 18 16.53 1.25 26.65
N VAL A 19 15.74 0.28 27.14
CA VAL A 19 14.86 -0.54 26.29
C VAL A 19 13.72 0.29 25.71
N ALA A 20 13.10 1.18 26.50
CA ALA A 20 12.01 2.05 26.02
C ALA A 20 12.47 3.04 24.94
N LEU A 21 13.72 3.53 25.01
CA LEU A 21 14.31 4.43 24.01
C LEU A 21 14.75 3.71 22.72
N ALA A 22 14.87 2.38 22.75
CA ALA A 22 15.26 1.57 21.59
C ALA A 22 14.06 1.05 20.77
N GLN A 23 12.83 1.20 21.26
CA GLN A 23 11.63 0.64 20.65
C GLN A 23 11.02 1.50 19.52
N ASP A 24 11.54 2.70 19.28
CA ASP A 24 10.96 3.64 18.31
C ASP A 24 11.61 3.60 16.92
N ALA A 25 12.60 2.74 16.72
CA ALA A 25 13.13 2.44 15.40
C ALA A 25 12.44 1.20 14.82
N GLY A 26 11.38 1.39 14.03
CA GLY A 26 11.10 0.47 12.91
C GLY A 26 9.91 -0.48 13.02
N ASN A 27 8.81 -0.11 13.70
CA ASN A 27 7.53 -0.80 13.47
C ASN A 27 6.71 -0.03 12.43
N VAL A 28 7.05 -0.20 11.15
CA VAL A 28 6.22 0.32 10.06
C VAL A 28 4.89 -0.43 10.01
N THR A 29 3.80 0.27 9.72
CA THR A 29 2.47 -0.34 9.58
C THR A 29 2.04 -0.40 8.13
N ILE A 30 1.15 -1.34 7.83
CA ILE A 30 0.42 -1.36 6.56
C ILE A 30 -0.58 -0.20 6.58
N TRP A 31 -0.72 0.51 5.47
CA TRP A 31 -1.73 1.57 5.33
C TRP A 31 -3.08 0.92 4.99
N ASP A 32 -4.12 1.24 5.74
CA ASP A 32 -5.49 0.74 5.53
C ASP A 32 -6.54 1.86 5.44
N ASP A 33 -6.11 3.13 5.52
CA ASP A 33 -6.98 4.30 5.45
C ASP A 33 -7.16 4.78 4.00
N SER A 34 -7.81 3.96 3.18
CA SER A 34 -8.23 4.33 1.83
C SER A 34 -9.59 3.72 1.50
N ASP A 35 -10.47 4.52 0.91
CA ASP A 35 -11.78 4.12 0.40
C ASP A 35 -11.71 3.60 -1.05
N ARG A 36 -10.60 3.88 -1.75
CA ARG A 36 -10.40 3.53 -3.15
C ARG A 36 -9.56 2.30 -3.37
N TYR A 37 -8.54 2.11 -2.56
CA TYR A 37 -7.62 0.99 -2.69
C TYR A 37 -7.53 0.24 -1.37
N GLU A 38 -7.53 -1.08 -1.44
CA GLU A 38 -7.34 -1.96 -0.30
C GLU A 38 -5.94 -2.58 -0.38
N TYR A 39 -5.27 -2.74 0.76
CA TYR A 39 -4.01 -3.47 0.80
C TYR A 39 -4.24 -4.91 0.30
N TYR A 40 -3.46 -5.32 -0.69
CA TYR A 40 -3.59 -6.60 -1.35
C TYR A 40 -2.51 -7.61 -0.92
N GLY A 41 -1.36 -7.12 -0.46
CA GLY A 41 -0.29 -7.95 0.10
C GLY A 41 1.12 -7.49 -0.29
N CYS A 42 2.12 -8.16 0.26
CA CYS A 42 3.51 -8.03 -0.14
C CYS A 42 3.82 -8.99 -1.30
N TYR A 43 4.41 -8.49 -2.39
CA TYR A 43 4.72 -9.31 -3.58
C TYR A 43 6.16 -9.11 -4.04
N ASN A 44 6.77 -10.14 -4.63
CA ASN A 44 8.10 -9.99 -5.23
C ASN A 44 8.05 -9.19 -6.55
N GLU A 45 9.12 -8.45 -6.82
CA GLU A 45 9.39 -7.89 -8.14
C GLU A 45 9.84 -9.01 -9.11
N THR A 46 9.51 -8.87 -10.38
CA THR A 46 9.76 -9.91 -11.39
C THR A 46 10.91 -9.59 -12.35
N THR A 47 11.49 -8.39 -12.26
CA THR A 47 12.55 -7.93 -13.18
C THR A 47 13.78 -8.83 -13.19
N GLU A 48 14.06 -9.52 -12.09
CA GLU A 48 15.23 -10.40 -11.93
C GLU A 48 14.89 -11.90 -12.00
N ILE A 49 13.64 -12.25 -12.33
CA ILE A 49 13.22 -13.65 -12.50
C ILE A 49 13.58 -14.13 -13.90
N GLU A 50 14.30 -15.25 -14.01
CA GLU A 50 14.61 -15.87 -15.29
C GLU A 50 13.32 -16.18 -16.08
N GLY A 51 13.29 -15.76 -17.35
CA GLY A 51 12.10 -15.94 -18.20
C GLY A 51 11.03 -14.86 -18.05
N SER A 52 11.20 -13.86 -17.18
CA SER A 52 10.27 -12.71 -17.08
C SER A 52 10.40 -11.69 -18.21
N ALA A 53 11.42 -11.85 -19.07
CA ALA A 53 11.83 -10.84 -20.05
C ALA A 53 12.14 -9.46 -19.42
N HIS A 54 12.57 -9.44 -18.15
CA HIS A 54 12.79 -8.22 -17.36
C HIS A 54 11.54 -7.36 -17.20
N GLN A 55 10.35 -7.96 -17.35
CA GLN A 55 9.10 -7.27 -17.07
C GLN A 55 8.93 -7.11 -15.56
N ARG A 56 8.32 -5.99 -15.16
CA ARG A 56 7.98 -5.70 -13.77
C ARG A 56 6.72 -6.43 -13.33
N ALA A 57 6.60 -6.69 -12.04
CA ALA A 57 5.42 -7.30 -11.43
C ALA A 57 4.19 -6.42 -11.69
N LEU A 58 4.35 -5.10 -11.54
CA LEU A 58 3.40 -4.08 -11.99
C LEU A 58 3.98 -3.36 -13.21
N GLY A 59 3.85 -3.98 -14.37
CA GLY A 59 4.30 -3.43 -15.66
C GLY A 59 3.14 -3.02 -16.57
N GLY A 60 3.44 -2.17 -17.56
CA GLY A 60 2.48 -1.81 -18.62
C GLY A 60 1.52 -0.65 -18.30
N GLY A 61 1.59 -0.05 -17.11
CA GLY A 61 0.91 1.20 -16.78
C GLY A 61 1.86 2.39 -16.68
N THR A 62 1.73 3.19 -15.63
CA THR A 62 2.54 4.39 -15.37
C THR A 62 3.30 4.26 -14.04
N ASN A 63 4.31 5.09 -13.84
CA ASN A 63 5.12 5.07 -12.62
C ASN A 63 5.68 6.45 -12.30
N GLU A 64 6.01 6.66 -11.03
CA GLU A 64 6.73 7.84 -10.57
C GLU A 64 7.69 7.52 -9.43
N VAL A 65 8.64 8.41 -9.19
CA VAL A 65 9.61 8.30 -8.10
C VAL A 65 9.64 9.63 -7.35
N ARG A 66 9.39 9.59 -6.03
CA ARG A 66 9.38 10.79 -5.16
C ARG A 66 10.38 10.62 -4.02
N VAL A 67 11.62 11.04 -4.24
CA VAL A 67 12.71 10.96 -3.25
C VAL A 67 12.42 11.91 -2.09
N GLY A 68 12.35 11.38 -0.87
CA GLY A 68 12.09 12.15 0.35
C GLY A 68 10.63 12.54 0.57
N GLU A 69 9.73 12.20 -0.36
CA GLU A 69 8.33 12.70 -0.36
C GLU A 69 7.30 11.61 -0.61
N MET A 70 7.70 10.39 -1.00
CA MET A 70 6.76 9.31 -1.28
C MET A 70 6.00 8.89 -0.01
N THR A 71 4.68 8.80 -0.12
CA THR A 71 3.77 8.25 0.90
C THR A 71 2.80 7.28 0.24
N VAL A 72 2.23 6.33 0.97
CA VAL A 72 1.19 5.44 0.42
C VAL A 72 0.05 6.25 -0.22
N PRO A 73 -0.58 7.24 0.45
CA PRO A 73 -1.67 8.01 -0.15
C PRO A 73 -1.29 8.71 -1.45
N SER A 74 -0.06 9.24 -1.53
CA SER A 74 0.40 9.90 -2.76
C SER A 74 0.47 8.94 -3.95
N CYS A 75 0.91 7.69 -3.73
CA CYS A 75 0.95 6.67 -4.76
C CYS A 75 -0.46 6.21 -5.16
N LEU A 76 -1.34 5.97 -4.18
CA LEU A 76 -2.73 5.57 -4.46
C LEU A 76 -3.48 6.66 -5.26
N SER A 77 -3.27 7.93 -4.90
CA SER A 77 -3.81 9.07 -5.63
C SER A 77 -3.26 9.12 -7.05
N PHE A 78 -1.95 8.95 -7.24
CA PHE A 78 -1.33 8.93 -8.56
C PHE A 78 -1.90 7.82 -9.46
N CYS A 79 -2.15 6.63 -8.90
CA CYS A 79 -2.73 5.51 -9.65
C CYS A 79 -4.25 5.63 -9.90
N SER A 80 -4.92 6.65 -9.36
CA SER A 80 -6.36 6.92 -9.56
C SER A 80 -6.67 8.36 -9.96
N GLU A 81 -5.69 9.09 -10.48
CA GLU A 81 -5.85 10.49 -10.85
C GLU A 81 -6.56 10.65 -12.22
N GLY A 82 -7.56 11.55 -12.26
CA GLY A 82 -8.25 11.93 -13.50
C GLY A 82 -9.14 10.81 -14.06
N ASP A 83 -9.04 10.58 -15.38
CA ASP A 83 -9.81 9.57 -16.11
C ASP A 83 -9.10 8.19 -16.16
N THR A 84 -7.93 8.06 -15.52
CA THR A 84 -7.16 6.82 -15.51
C THR A 84 -7.16 6.25 -14.10
N GLU A 85 -7.74 5.05 -13.94
CA GLU A 85 -7.77 4.32 -12.68
C GLU A 85 -7.21 2.92 -12.94
N TYR A 86 -6.03 2.66 -12.38
CA TYR A 86 -5.38 1.36 -12.51
C TYR A 86 -5.95 0.38 -11.49
N ARG A 87 -6.01 -0.90 -11.86
CA ARG A 87 -6.47 -1.93 -10.91
C ARG A 87 -5.52 -2.11 -9.72
N TYR A 88 -4.21 -1.88 -9.91
CA TYR A 88 -3.19 -2.06 -8.90
C TYR A 88 -2.28 -0.84 -8.79
N ALA A 89 -1.94 -0.51 -7.54
CA ALA A 89 -0.87 0.40 -7.18
C ALA A 89 0.15 -0.37 -6.35
N GLY A 90 1.44 -0.11 -6.53
CA GLY A 90 2.49 -0.78 -5.76
C GLY A 90 3.63 0.15 -5.42
N LEU A 91 4.07 0.07 -4.16
CA LEU A 91 5.18 0.86 -3.65
C LEU A 91 6.44 0.00 -3.54
N GLN A 92 7.58 0.54 -3.97
CA GLN A 92 8.88 -0.13 -3.89
C GLN A 92 9.97 0.83 -3.41
N TRP A 93 10.97 0.29 -2.72
CA TRP A 93 12.21 1.00 -2.38
C TRP A 93 12.01 2.33 -1.64
N SER A 94 10.96 2.42 -0.81
CA SER A 94 10.55 3.62 -0.05
C SER A 94 10.03 4.79 -0.88
N ARG A 95 10.25 4.81 -2.19
CA ARG A 95 10.17 6.04 -3.01
C ARG A 95 9.57 5.87 -4.40
N GLU A 96 9.38 4.64 -4.84
CA GLU A 96 8.83 4.33 -6.17
C GLU A 96 7.36 3.97 -6.05
N CYS A 97 6.57 4.45 -7.00
CA CYS A 97 5.17 4.10 -7.17
C CYS A 97 4.95 3.55 -8.58
N TRP A 98 4.25 2.42 -8.68
CA TRP A 98 3.98 1.70 -9.90
C TRP A 98 2.48 1.43 -10.02
N CYS A 99 1.88 1.78 -11.14
CA CYS A 99 0.46 1.53 -11.43
C CYS A 99 0.34 0.58 -12.61
N ALA A 100 -0.55 -0.41 -12.51
CA ALA A 100 -0.81 -1.33 -13.60
C ALA A 100 -2.22 -1.95 -13.49
N ASP A 101 -2.77 -2.41 -14.62
CA ASP A 101 -4.04 -3.13 -14.64
C ASP A 101 -3.91 -4.62 -14.29
N ALA A 102 -2.68 -5.12 -14.26
CA ALA A 102 -2.37 -6.51 -13.95
C ALA A 102 -1.14 -6.59 -13.05
N LEU A 103 -1.21 -7.51 -12.08
CA LEU A 103 -0.06 -8.06 -11.40
C LEU A 103 0.43 -9.27 -12.19
N ALA A 104 1.73 -9.33 -12.49
CA ALA A 104 2.31 -10.43 -13.25
C ALA A 104 2.03 -11.77 -12.55
N GLY A 105 1.55 -12.77 -13.30
CA GLY A 105 1.16 -14.07 -12.73
C GLY A 105 2.32 -14.91 -12.19
N ILE A 106 3.57 -14.50 -12.46
CA ILE A 106 4.78 -15.08 -11.88
C ILE A 106 5.22 -14.37 -10.59
N SER A 107 4.51 -13.31 -10.19
CA SER A 107 4.73 -12.66 -8.91
C SER A 107 4.04 -13.49 -7.81
N GLU A 108 4.78 -13.73 -6.74
CA GLU A 108 4.36 -14.52 -5.59
C GLU A 108 4.12 -13.60 -4.40
N GLU A 109 3.07 -13.90 -3.66
CA GLU A 109 2.79 -13.27 -2.37
C GLU A 109 3.84 -13.70 -1.34
N LEU A 110 4.28 -12.75 -0.54
CA LEU A 110 5.34 -12.85 0.45
C LEU A 110 4.81 -12.50 1.84
N ASP A 111 5.61 -12.76 2.87
CA ASP A 111 5.33 -12.26 4.21
C ASP A 111 5.48 -10.72 4.26
N ASP A 112 4.53 -10.03 4.88
CA ASP A 112 4.52 -8.56 4.97
C ASP A 112 5.78 -7.99 5.62
N ALA A 113 6.47 -8.75 6.49
CA ALA A 113 7.74 -8.34 7.07
C ALA A 113 8.86 -8.15 6.03
N GLN A 114 8.68 -8.65 4.81
CA GLN A 114 9.61 -8.42 3.69
C GLN A 114 9.36 -7.10 2.97
N CYS A 115 8.15 -6.53 3.09
CA CYS A 115 7.77 -5.22 2.56
C CYS A 115 7.81 -4.13 3.65
N ASN A 116 8.89 -4.10 4.43
CA ASN A 116 9.00 -3.28 5.63
C ASN A 116 9.84 -2.00 5.47
N PHE A 117 10.14 -1.58 4.24
CA PHE A 117 10.86 -0.32 4.05
C PHE A 117 9.91 0.85 4.38
N PRO A 118 10.27 1.77 5.27
CA PRO A 118 9.46 2.95 5.53
C PRO A 118 9.32 3.79 4.27
N CYS A 119 8.17 4.43 4.09
CA CYS A 119 8.00 5.44 3.04
C CYS A 119 8.91 6.64 3.31
N ASP A 120 9.53 7.17 2.25
CA ASP A 120 10.44 8.31 2.37
C ASP A 120 9.79 9.56 2.97
N GLY A 121 8.53 9.82 2.63
CA GLY A 121 7.73 10.94 3.12
C GLY A 121 6.90 10.62 4.36
N ASP A 122 6.88 9.36 4.80
CA ASP A 122 6.17 8.91 6.01
C ASP A 122 6.81 7.64 6.57
N ASN A 123 7.68 7.81 7.56
CA ASN A 123 8.42 6.70 8.15
C ASN A 123 7.57 5.75 9.01
N SER A 124 6.27 6.04 9.20
CA SER A 124 5.36 5.18 9.95
C SER A 124 4.73 4.07 9.10
N THR A 125 4.78 4.18 7.76
CA THR A 125 4.07 3.28 6.85
C THR A 125 5.00 2.51 5.92
N ALA A 126 4.57 1.31 5.53
CA ALA A 126 5.32 0.40 4.68
C ALA A 126 5.22 0.74 3.17
N CYS A 127 6.37 0.93 2.51
CA CYS A 127 6.53 1.28 1.09
C CYS A 127 7.39 0.24 0.33
N GLY A 128 7.07 -1.04 0.51
CA GLY A 128 7.70 -2.15 -0.19
C GLY A 128 9.08 -2.50 0.37
N GLY A 129 10.01 -2.87 -0.52
CA GLY A 129 11.37 -3.22 -0.14
C GLY A 129 12.29 -3.43 -1.35
N ALA A 130 13.45 -4.04 -1.11
CA ALA A 130 14.37 -4.45 -2.17
C ALA A 130 13.71 -5.51 -3.07
N LEU A 131 13.37 -5.17 -4.32
CA LEU A 131 12.68 -6.08 -5.25
C LEU A 131 11.38 -6.66 -4.67
N LYS A 132 10.67 -5.86 -3.87
CA LYS A 132 9.45 -6.24 -3.16
C LYS A 132 8.48 -5.06 -3.18
N LEU A 133 7.20 -5.34 -3.39
CA LEU A 133 6.15 -4.37 -3.60
C LEU A 133 5.10 -4.51 -2.50
N SER A 134 4.81 -3.40 -1.80
CA SER A 134 3.54 -3.29 -1.06
C SER A 134 2.44 -3.00 -2.09
N VAL A 135 1.61 -4.00 -2.40
CA VAL A 135 0.59 -3.90 -3.45
C VAL A 135 -0.76 -3.54 -2.84
N TYR A 136 -1.44 -2.61 -3.49
CA TYR A 136 -2.80 -2.19 -3.22
C TYR A 136 -3.65 -2.45 -4.46
N ARG A 137 -4.89 -2.87 -4.24
CA ARG A 137 -5.84 -3.20 -5.31
C ARG A 137 -7.06 -2.31 -5.20
N LEU A 138 -7.55 -1.83 -6.34
CA LEU A 138 -8.76 -1.05 -6.41
C LEU A 138 -9.91 -1.78 -5.70
N SER A 139 -10.56 -1.09 -4.76
CA SER A 139 -11.66 -1.62 -3.98
C SER A 139 -12.87 -1.86 -4.86
N SER A 140 -13.55 -2.97 -4.60
CA SER A 140 -14.85 -3.28 -5.20
C SER A 140 -15.90 -2.22 -4.87
N ALA A 141 -15.76 -1.53 -3.73
CA ALA A 141 -16.65 -0.46 -3.28
C ALA A 141 -16.47 0.83 -4.08
N ALA A 142 -15.24 1.12 -4.53
CA ALA A 142 -14.92 2.25 -5.40
C ALA A 142 -15.49 2.07 -6.81
N SER A 143 -15.62 0.82 -7.27
CA SER A 143 -16.34 0.45 -8.51
C SER A 143 -17.87 0.55 -8.38
N GLY A 144 -18.37 1.03 -7.24
CA GLY A 144 -19.78 1.33 -7.01
C GLY A 144 -20.26 2.47 -7.88
N VAL A 145 -20.50 2.16 -9.17
CA VAL A 145 -21.39 2.92 -10.04
C VAL A 145 -22.63 3.24 -9.22
N THR A 146 -22.82 4.51 -8.86
CA THR A 146 -24.12 5.00 -8.44
C THR A 146 -25.02 4.81 -9.65
N VAL A 147 -25.73 3.67 -9.70
CA VAL A 147 -26.85 3.50 -10.60
C VAL A 147 -27.89 4.47 -10.06
N SER A 148 -27.82 5.73 -10.51
CA SER A 148 -28.89 6.71 -10.29
C SER A 148 -30.16 6.01 -10.71
N GLY A 149 -31.00 5.71 -9.73
CA GLY A 149 -32.17 4.87 -9.90
C GLY A 149 -32.98 5.38 -11.09
N VAL A 150 -32.94 4.64 -12.19
CA VAL A 150 -33.99 4.71 -13.19
C VAL A 150 -35.19 4.08 -12.50
N LEU A 151 -36.00 4.93 -11.86
CA LEU A 151 -37.34 4.58 -11.43
C LEU A 151 -38.08 4.08 -12.68
N ALA A 152 -38.12 2.76 -12.82
CA ALA A 152 -39.00 2.07 -13.74
C ALA A 152 -40.44 2.37 -13.32
N VAL A 153 -41.02 3.45 -13.86
CA VAL A 153 -42.46 3.64 -13.82
C VAL A 153 -43.04 2.68 -14.86
N SER A 154 -43.40 1.47 -14.41
CA SER A 154 -44.24 0.58 -15.19
C SER A 154 -45.59 1.25 -15.48
N GLY A 155 -45.92 1.38 -16.77
CA GLY A 155 -47.28 1.55 -17.24
C GLY A 155 -47.66 2.99 -17.61
N ILE A 156 -47.67 3.27 -18.92
CA ILE A 156 -48.89 3.53 -19.72
C ILE A 156 -48.40 3.77 -21.16
N VAL A 157 -48.59 2.77 -22.02
CA VAL A 157 -48.71 2.97 -23.47
C VAL A 157 -50.19 3.05 -23.75
N PHE A 158 -50.72 4.23 -24.07
CA PHE A 158 -51.95 4.52 -24.84
C PHE A 158 -52.05 6.06 -24.89
N ALA A 159 -52.27 6.80 -25.97
CA ALA A 159 -52.38 6.54 -27.39
C ALA A 159 -52.20 7.91 -28.09
N PHE A 160 -51.45 7.96 -29.19
CA PHE A 160 -51.62 9.00 -30.22
C PHE A 160 -52.55 8.41 -31.28
N LEU A 161 -53.69 9.07 -31.56
CA LEU A 161 -54.35 9.25 -32.87
C LEU A 161 -55.78 9.79 -32.71
N SER A 162 -56.09 10.79 -33.54
CA SER A 162 -57.34 11.58 -33.71
C SER A 162 -57.49 12.83 -32.88
#